data_AF-A0A2V8E584-F1
#
_entry.id   AF-A0A2V8E584-F1
#
_cell.length_a   1.000
_cell.length_b   1.000
_cell.length_c   1.000
_cell.angle_alpha   90.00
_cell.angle_beta   90.00
_cell.angle_gamma   90.00
#
_symmetry.space_group_name_H-M   'P 1'
#
loop_
_entity.id
_entity.type
_entity.pdbx_description
1 polymer ?
#
loop_
_entity_poly.entity_id
_entity_poly.type
_entity_poly.pdbx_seq_one_letter_code
_entity_poly.pdbx_strand_id
1 'polypeptide(L)'
;MTSSGSTTLSVSAGTTPAGSYPLTIAGTSGSLTHTVNVTLVVNGDFSITVTPTSLTIGRGGSGTYTVTIAAGPGFSGTVNLSLSGLPKFANSKFNLVSVVNSGTSVLTVNTNRNVAIGTSTLIVTGTGGSGVHSANVDLIVQ
;
A
#
# COMPACT_ATOMS: atom_id res chain seq x y z
N MET A 1 -15.09 -8.38 -50.08
CA MET A 1 -14.47 -9.12 -48.97
C MET A 1 -14.35 -8.16 -47.80
N THR A 2 -15.04 -8.40 -46.68
CA THR A 2 -14.90 -7.56 -45.47
C THR A 2 -13.91 -8.25 -44.55
N SER A 3 -12.64 -7.86 -44.64
CA SER A 3 -11.60 -8.31 -43.71
C SER A 3 -11.74 -7.54 -42.41
N SER A 4 -12.19 -8.20 -41.33
CA SER A 4 -12.06 -7.65 -39.97
C SER A 4 -10.70 -8.03 -39.40
N GLY A 5 -9.93 -7.05 -38.94
CA GLY A 5 -8.68 -7.24 -38.20
C GLY A 5 -8.83 -6.76 -36.76
N SER A 6 -8.12 -7.38 -35.82
CA SER A 6 -8.00 -6.92 -34.44
C SER A 6 -6.55 -6.49 -34.18
N THR A 7 -6.39 -5.46 -33.35
CA THR A 7 -5.07 -5.00 -32.88
C THR A 7 -5.12 -4.79 -31.38
N THR A 8 -3.98 -4.97 -30.71
CA THR A 8 -3.84 -4.73 -29.28
C THR A 8 -3.01 -3.47 -29.07
N LEU A 9 -3.57 -2.49 -28.37
CA LEU A 9 -2.85 -1.29 -27.92
C LEU A 9 -2.39 -1.49 -26.48
N SER A 10 -1.08 -1.54 -26.25
CA SER A 10 -0.50 -1.56 -24.91
C SER A 10 -0.10 -0.15 -24.49
N VAL A 11 -0.57 0.28 -23.32
CA VAL A 11 -0.27 1.58 -22.73
C VAL A 11 0.44 1.37 -21.40
N SER A 12 1.59 2.01 -21.21
CA SER A 12 2.35 2.00 -19.95
C SER A 12 2.32 3.39 -19.33
N ALA A 13 1.87 3.48 -18.09
CA ALA A 13 1.74 4.75 -17.36
C ALA A 13 3.03 5.17 -16.64
N GLY A 14 4.07 4.34 -16.57
CA GLY A 14 5.39 4.72 -16.03
C GLY A 14 5.35 5.60 -14.77
N THR A 15 5.91 6.81 -14.87
CA THR A 15 5.91 7.86 -13.83
C THR A 15 4.87 8.96 -14.10
N THR A 16 3.88 8.70 -14.94
CA THR A 16 2.79 9.64 -15.22
C THR A 16 2.08 9.95 -13.91
N PRO A 17 1.90 11.24 -13.56
CA PRO A 17 1.15 11.61 -12.37
C PRO A 17 -0.27 11.04 -12.40
N ALA A 18 -0.86 10.91 -11.21
CA ALA A 18 -2.25 10.54 -11.09
C ALA A 18 -3.16 11.54 -11.83
N GLY A 19 -4.14 11.01 -12.55
CA GLY A 19 -5.00 11.83 -13.40
C GLY A 19 -5.83 11.02 -14.39
N SER A 20 -6.75 11.71 -15.06
CA SER A 20 -7.55 11.16 -16.16
C SER A 20 -7.01 11.69 -17.49
N TYR A 21 -6.61 10.77 -18.36
CA TYR A 21 -6.00 11.07 -19.65
C TYR A 21 -6.91 10.55 -20.76
N PRO A 22 -7.66 11.42 -21.46
CA PRO A 22 -8.45 10.99 -22.61
C PRO A 22 -7.50 10.61 -23.76
N LEU A 23 -7.73 9.41 -24.31
CA LEU A 23 -7.04 8.86 -25.46
C LEU A 23 -8.02 8.77 -26.62
N THR A 24 -7.62 9.25 -27.79
CA THR A 24 -8.39 9.10 -29.02
C THR A 24 -7.70 8.08 -29.91
N ILE A 25 -8.40 6.98 -30.17
CA ILE A 25 -7.91 5.91 -31.05
C ILE A 25 -8.61 6.08 -32.39
N ALA A 26 -7.83 6.26 -33.46
CA ALA A 26 -8.33 6.36 -34.82
C ALA A 26 -8.02 5.08 -35.60
N GLY A 27 -9.04 4.44 -36.16
CA GLY A 27 -8.92 3.37 -37.14
C GLY A 27 -9.22 3.91 -38.54
N THR A 28 -8.34 3.64 -39.49
CA THR A 28 -8.49 4.08 -40.89
C THR A 28 -8.63 2.89 -41.84
N SER A 29 -9.48 3.04 -42.86
CA SER A 29 -9.66 2.09 -43.95
C SER A 29 -9.93 2.86 -45.25
N GLY A 30 -8.91 3.04 -46.09
CA GLY A 30 -8.99 3.90 -47.26
C GLY A 30 -9.23 5.37 -46.88
N SER A 31 -10.33 5.96 -47.36
CA SER A 31 -10.78 7.31 -46.98
C SER A 31 -11.63 7.36 -45.70
N LEU A 32 -12.02 6.20 -45.16
CA LEU A 32 -12.87 6.12 -43.97
C LEU A 32 -12.02 6.17 -42.71
N THR A 33 -12.36 7.07 -41.79
CA THR A 33 -11.75 7.16 -40.46
C THR A 33 -12.83 7.01 -39.40
N HIS A 34 -12.62 6.12 -38.44
CA HIS A 34 -13.45 6.01 -37.25
C HIS A 34 -12.61 6.29 -36.02
N THR A 35 -13.16 7.05 -35.09
CA THR A 35 -12.51 7.36 -33.81
C THR A 35 -13.30 6.77 -32.65
N VAL A 36 -12.58 6.28 -31.65
CA VAL A 36 -13.13 5.92 -30.35
C VAL A 36 -12.34 6.64 -29.27
N ASN A 37 -13.03 7.12 -28.25
CA ASN A 37 -12.41 7.75 -27.09
C ASN A 37 -12.36 6.74 -25.95
N VAL A 38 -11.20 6.65 -25.31
CA VAL A 38 -10.96 5.80 -24.13
C VAL A 38 -10.29 6.67 -23.08
N THR A 39 -10.65 6.50 -21.80
CA THR A 39 -10.00 7.24 -20.72
C THR A 39 -9.02 6.34 -19.99
N LEU A 40 -7.75 6.73 -19.95
CA LEU A 40 -6.76 6.14 -19.06
C LEU A 40 -6.85 6.84 -17.70
N VAL A 41 -7.10 6.09 -16.64
CA VAL A 41 -7.07 6.59 -15.26
C VAL A 41 -5.78 6.11 -14.60
N VAL A 42 -4.92 7.05 -14.24
CA VAL A 42 -3.74 6.79 -13.40
C VAL A 42 -4.12 7.14 -11.96
N ASN A 43 -4.11 6.14 -11.09
CA ASN A 43 -4.39 6.35 -9.66
C ASN A 43 -3.13 6.84 -8.96
N GLY A 44 -3.29 7.76 -8.00
CA GLY A 44 -2.18 8.10 -7.11
C GLY A 44 -1.90 6.96 -6.14
N ASP A 45 -0.74 7.00 -5.51
CA ASP A 45 -0.28 5.95 -4.62
C ASP A 45 0.10 6.50 -3.23
N PHE A 46 0.28 5.63 -2.25
CA PHE A 46 0.72 6.00 -0.90
C PHE A 46 2.01 5.27 -0.52
N SER A 47 2.66 5.75 0.54
CA SER A 47 3.81 5.07 1.14
C SER A 47 3.55 4.81 2.63
N ILE A 48 4.17 3.75 3.14
CA ILE A 48 4.13 3.38 4.55
C ILE A 48 5.54 3.37 5.12
N THR A 49 5.70 4.01 6.27
CA THR A 49 6.96 4.00 7.05
C THR A 49 6.65 3.72 8.51
N VAL A 50 7.59 3.08 9.22
CA VAL A 50 7.39 2.68 10.61
C VAL A 50 8.64 3.01 11.41
N THR A 51 8.45 3.67 12.56
CA THR A 51 9.54 4.12 13.43
C THR A 51 9.23 3.76 14.89
N PRO A 52 10.17 3.20 15.66
CA PRO A 52 11.54 2.83 15.26
C PRO A 52 11.57 1.61 14.33
N THR A 53 12.68 1.38 13.63
CA THR A 53 12.87 0.16 12.82
C THR A 53 13.16 -1.08 13.66
N SER A 54 13.60 -0.89 14.90
CA SER A 54 13.75 -1.95 15.90
C SER A 54 13.29 -1.46 17.28
N LEU A 55 12.66 -2.36 18.04
CA LEU A 55 12.17 -2.08 19.38
C LEU A 55 12.52 -3.22 20.32
N THR A 56 13.17 -2.90 21.43
CA THR A 56 13.50 -3.88 22.47
C THR A 56 12.53 -3.77 23.63
N ILE A 57 11.88 -4.88 23.99
CA ILE A 57 10.98 -4.96 25.15
C ILE A 57 11.32 -6.17 26.01
N GLY A 58 11.17 -6.01 27.33
CA GLY A 58 11.28 -7.13 28.25
C GLY A 58 10.05 -8.04 28.19
N ARG A 59 10.20 -9.32 28.55
CA ARG A 59 9.06 -10.24 28.74
C ARG A 59 7.99 -9.66 29.68
N GLY A 60 6.74 -9.64 29.24
CA GLY A 60 5.65 -9.03 30.02
C GLY A 60 5.55 -7.51 29.86
N GLY A 61 6.43 -6.91 29.06
CA GLY A 61 6.47 -5.49 28.78
C GLY A 61 5.64 -5.10 27.56
N SER A 62 5.57 -3.78 27.35
CA SER A 62 4.91 -3.17 26.21
C SER A 62 5.81 -2.13 25.55
N GLY A 63 5.56 -1.86 24.28
CA GLY A 63 6.23 -0.82 23.53
C GLY A 63 5.41 -0.42 22.31
N THR A 64 5.86 0.62 21.61
CA THR A 64 5.08 1.25 20.52
C THR A 64 5.92 1.50 19.29
N TYR A 65 5.29 1.32 18.13
CA TYR A 65 5.75 1.80 16.83
C TYR A 65 4.81 2.89 16.32
N THR A 66 5.37 3.87 15.63
CA THR A 66 4.61 4.89 14.89
C THR A 66 4.63 4.51 13.43
N VAL A 67 3.47 4.18 12.89
CA VAL A 67 3.21 3.96 11.47
C VAL A 67 2.80 5.28 10.84
N THR A 68 3.50 5.71 9.80
CA THR A 68 3.19 6.91 9.05
C THR A 68 2.78 6.54 7.64
N ILE A 69 1.61 7.01 7.24
CA ILE A 69 1.09 6.91 5.88
C ILE A 69 1.23 8.28 5.23
N ALA A 70 1.92 8.32 4.09
CA ALA A 70 2.04 9.51 3.27
C ALA A 70 1.37 9.25 1.92
N ALA A 71 0.27 9.96 1.66
CA ALA A 71 -0.35 10.02 0.35
C ALA A 71 0.59 10.70 -0.64
N GLY A 72 0.88 10.02 -1.74
CA GLY A 72 1.52 10.60 -2.91
C GLY A 72 0.55 11.43 -3.76
N PRO A 73 1.06 12.11 -4.80
CA PRO A 73 0.23 12.95 -5.66
C PRO A 73 -0.96 12.20 -6.26
N GLY A 74 -2.16 12.75 -6.04
CA GLY A 74 -3.44 12.22 -6.52
C GLY A 74 -3.92 10.93 -5.86
N PHE A 75 -3.29 10.49 -4.77
CA PHE A 75 -3.89 9.49 -3.91
C PHE A 75 -5.00 10.15 -3.09
N SER A 76 -6.22 9.64 -3.26
CA SER A 76 -7.32 9.94 -2.35
C SER A 76 -7.99 8.63 -1.99
N GLY A 77 -8.07 8.33 -0.70
CA GLY A 77 -8.56 7.04 -0.28
C GLY A 77 -8.27 6.72 1.18
N THR A 78 -8.76 5.56 1.59
CA THR A 78 -8.52 5.00 2.93
C THR A 78 -7.49 3.87 2.81
N VAL A 79 -6.46 3.92 3.65
CA VAL A 79 -5.47 2.86 3.81
C VAL A 79 -5.82 2.07 5.08
N ASN A 80 -6.14 0.79 4.92
CA ASN A 80 -6.37 -0.12 6.03
C ASN A 80 -5.05 -0.76 6.47
N LEU A 81 -4.80 -0.77 7.78
CA LEU A 81 -3.57 -1.28 8.37
C LEU A 81 -3.77 -2.67 8.96
N SER A 82 -2.79 -3.53 8.76
CA SER A 82 -2.70 -4.84 9.37
C SER A 82 -1.26 -5.16 9.77
N LEU A 83 -1.10 -6.18 10.61
CA LEU A 83 0.19 -6.60 11.14
C LEU A 83 0.30 -8.11 11.09
N SER A 84 1.49 -8.60 10.73
CA SER A 84 1.85 -10.01 10.82
C SER A 84 3.26 -10.17 11.41
N GLY A 85 3.67 -11.41 11.68
CA GLY A 85 4.99 -11.71 12.26
C GLY A 85 5.08 -11.60 13.78
N LEU A 86 3.95 -11.44 14.49
CA LEU A 86 3.96 -11.38 15.95
C LEU A 86 4.49 -12.69 16.58
N PRO A 87 5.38 -12.61 17.59
CA PRO A 87 5.80 -13.81 18.31
C PRO A 87 4.64 -14.41 19.09
N LYS A 88 4.72 -15.72 19.33
CA LYS A 88 3.74 -16.42 20.17
C LYS A 88 3.69 -15.79 21.57
N PHE A 89 2.48 -15.65 22.11
CA PHE A 89 2.23 -14.98 23.40
C PHE A 89 2.52 -13.47 23.40
N ALA A 90 2.52 -12.82 22.24
CA ALA A 90 2.41 -11.37 22.11
C ALA A 90 1.06 -10.98 21.48
N ASN A 91 0.63 -9.75 21.70
CA ASN A 91 -0.54 -9.16 21.06
C ASN A 91 -0.25 -7.71 20.66
N SER A 92 -0.99 -7.26 19.64
CA SER A 92 -0.81 -5.93 19.04
C SER A 92 -2.13 -5.20 18.87
N LYS A 93 -2.08 -3.87 18.93
CA LYS A 93 -3.25 -3.01 18.65
C LYS A 93 -2.82 -1.73 17.96
N PHE A 94 -3.48 -1.39 16.86
CA PHE A 94 -3.43 -0.05 16.30
C PHE A 94 -4.44 0.85 17.01
N ASN A 95 -4.06 2.10 17.30
CA ASN A 95 -5.04 3.10 17.72
C ASN A 95 -5.99 3.47 16.57
N LEU A 96 -5.48 3.48 15.34
CA LEU A 96 -6.22 3.68 14.09
C LEU A 96 -5.91 2.51 13.15
N VAL A 97 -6.92 1.69 12.86
CA VAL A 97 -6.81 0.59 11.89
C VAL A 97 -6.94 1.06 10.45
N SER A 98 -7.30 2.32 10.23
CA SER A 98 -7.44 2.92 8.91
C SER A 98 -7.04 4.40 8.95
N VAL A 99 -6.32 4.84 7.94
CA VAL A 99 -5.88 6.24 7.78
C VAL A 99 -6.40 6.77 6.44
N VAL A 100 -7.02 7.95 6.45
CA VAL A 100 -7.54 8.60 5.24
C VAL A 100 -6.49 9.55 4.70
N ASN A 101 -6.16 9.42 3.41
CA ASN A 101 -5.08 10.16 2.74
C ASN A 101 -3.73 9.96 3.46
N SER A 102 -3.31 10.94 4.25
CA SER A 102 -2.09 10.92 5.04
C SER A 102 -2.41 10.96 6.52
N GLY A 103 -1.56 10.34 7.33
CA GLY A 103 -1.71 10.38 8.78
C GLY A 103 -0.80 9.39 9.47
N THR A 104 -0.96 9.31 10.79
CA THR A 104 -0.15 8.43 11.63
C THR A 104 -1.05 7.50 12.45
N SER A 105 -0.57 6.28 12.67
CA SER A 105 -1.19 5.29 13.54
C SER A 105 -0.13 4.75 14.50
N VAL A 106 -0.45 4.68 15.78
CA VAL A 106 0.38 4.09 16.81
C VAL A 106 0.01 2.62 16.93
N LEU A 107 1.00 1.76 16.67
CA LEU A 107 0.95 0.33 16.91
C LEU A 107 1.54 0.04 18.29
N THR A 108 0.70 -0.40 19.23
CA THR A 108 1.14 -0.89 20.53
C THR A 108 1.34 -2.41 20.47
N VAL A 109 2.51 -2.87 20.90
CA VAL A 109 2.83 -4.29 21.05
C VAL A 109 2.99 -4.60 22.53
N ASN A 110 2.35 -5.68 22.99
CA ASN A 110 2.46 -6.18 24.34
C ASN A 110 2.96 -7.61 24.27
N THR A 111 3.89 -7.96 25.15
CA THR A 111 4.37 -9.33 25.29
C THR A 111 3.91 -9.91 26.61
N ASN A 112 3.67 -11.21 26.63
CA ASN A 112 3.46 -11.94 27.87
C ASN A 112 4.80 -12.38 28.47
N ARG A 113 4.81 -12.71 29.77
CA ARG A 113 5.97 -13.31 30.44
C ARG A 113 6.37 -14.68 29.89
N ASN A 114 5.57 -15.32 29.02
CA ASN A 114 5.84 -16.60 28.36
C ASN A 114 6.39 -16.50 26.92
N VAL A 115 6.46 -15.29 26.36
CA VAL A 115 7.01 -15.04 25.00
C VAL A 115 8.43 -15.60 24.85
N ALA A 116 8.83 -16.07 23.68
CA ALA A 116 10.22 -16.46 23.45
C ALA A 116 11.15 -15.23 23.43
N ILE A 117 12.35 -15.37 23.99
CA ILE A 117 13.42 -14.37 23.84
C ILE A 117 13.99 -14.50 22.43
N GLY A 118 14.32 -13.37 21.82
CA GLY A 118 14.88 -13.30 20.47
C GLY A 118 14.22 -12.22 19.62
N THR A 119 14.63 -12.17 18.36
CA THR A 119 14.15 -11.18 17.38
C THR A 119 12.99 -11.76 16.56
N SER A 120 11.93 -10.98 16.40
CA SER A 120 10.79 -11.27 15.53
C SER A 120 10.60 -10.13 14.55
N THR A 121 10.62 -10.43 13.25
CA THR A 121 10.34 -9.44 12.21
C THR A 121 8.83 -9.27 12.07
N LEU A 122 8.36 -8.06 12.37
CA LEU A 122 6.98 -7.63 12.21
C LEU A 122 6.81 -6.99 10.84
N ILE A 123 5.71 -7.33 10.16
CA ILE A 123 5.37 -6.78 8.85
C ILE A 123 4.08 -5.97 8.99
N VAL A 124 4.20 -4.65 8.92
CA VAL A 124 3.05 -3.74 8.87
C VAL A 124 2.63 -3.59 7.42
N THR A 125 1.38 -3.91 7.10
CA THR A 125 0.83 -3.85 5.75
C THR A 125 -0.28 -2.82 5.69
N GLY A 126 -0.16 -1.86 4.78
CA GLY A 126 -1.20 -0.91 4.39
C GLY A 126 -1.84 -1.33 3.08
N THR A 127 -3.17 -1.42 3.04
CA THR A 127 -3.94 -1.74 1.84
C THR A 127 -4.88 -0.58 1.52
N GLY A 128 -4.71 0.04 0.36
CA GLY A 128 -5.54 1.13 -0.14
C GLY A 128 -6.07 0.85 -1.54
N GLY A 129 -6.88 1.77 -2.07
CA GLY A 129 -7.46 1.65 -3.42
C GLY A 129 -6.42 1.63 -4.55
N SER A 130 -5.20 2.09 -4.29
CA SER A 130 -4.09 2.12 -5.25
C SER A 130 -3.18 0.89 -5.22
N GLY A 131 -3.24 0.07 -4.16
CA GLY A 131 -2.33 -1.05 -3.98
C GLY A 131 -2.07 -1.43 -2.53
N VAL A 132 -1.07 -2.29 -2.34
CA VAL A 132 -0.61 -2.79 -1.04
C VAL A 132 0.84 -2.38 -0.84
N HIS A 133 1.13 -1.73 0.28
CA HIS A 133 2.49 -1.37 0.69
C HIS A 133 2.80 -1.97 2.06
N SER A 134 4.05 -2.34 2.29
CA SER A 134 4.47 -2.94 3.56
C SER A 134 5.77 -2.34 4.07
N ALA A 135 5.91 -2.31 5.40
CA ALA A 135 7.13 -1.93 6.09
C ALA A 135 7.48 -3.00 7.12
N ASN A 136 8.77 -3.34 7.19
CA ASN A 136 9.30 -4.36 8.10
C ASN A 136 10.00 -3.69 9.28
N VAL A 137 9.75 -4.17 10.49
CA VAL A 137 10.42 -3.70 11.71
C VAL A 137 10.72 -4.88 12.63
N ASP A 138 11.75 -4.76 13.46
CA ASP A 138 12.20 -5.84 14.35
C ASP A 138 11.76 -5.64 15.79
N LEU A 139 11.05 -6.61 16.34
CA LEU A 139 10.77 -6.71 17.77
C LEU A 139 11.80 -7.62 18.44
N ILE A 140 12.58 -7.06 19.35
CA ILE A 140 13.56 -7.81 20.15
C ILE A 140 12.97 -8.02 21.54
N VAL A 141 12.80 -9.28 21.93
CA VAL A 141 12.35 -9.64 23.27
C VAL A 141 13.53 -10.16 24.09
N GLN A 142 13.70 -9.62 25.29
CA GLN A 142 14.74 -10.00 26.26
C GLN A 142 14.16 -10.39 27.63
#